data_AF-A0A396HEG5-F1
#
_entry.id   AF-A0A396HEG5-F1
#
_cell.length_a   1.000
_cell.length_b   1.000
_cell.length_c   1.000
_cell.angle_alpha   90.00
_cell.angle_beta   90.00
_cell.angle_gamma   90.00
#
_symmetry.space_group_name_H-M   'P 1'
#
loop_
_entity.id
_entity.type
_entity.pdbx_description
1 polymer ?
#
loop_
_entity_poly.entity_id
_entity_poly.type
_entity_poly.pdbx_seq_one_letter_code
_entity_poly.pdbx_strand_id
1 'polypeptide(L)'
;MNHTMSDGIGISIFLNALAEIARGASKPTILPVWCREILCTKDPPKITRVHNEYKQLEPDNKSIFEPYHRSFFFGPSEISAIRALLPQHQAQNSTSFEVLTAFIWRCRTKALQWENQDQEVRLLCIVNARFRRCTFNPPLPKGYYGNAFVFPAAVTTVGKLCNEPIEYALELREKSKGPCFTTLGSFMISDLSKAALKDVDFGWGKALFAGVAKLVLIIFLV
;
A
#
# COMPACT_ATOMS: atom_id res chain seq x y z
N MET A 1 -5.35 13.48 -12.44
CA MET A 1 -4.88 13.87 -11.09
C MET A 1 -3.37 13.67 -11.01
N ASN A 2 -2.62 14.58 -10.40
CA ASN A 2 -1.16 14.44 -10.24
C ASN A 2 -0.84 13.86 -8.86
N HIS A 3 -0.11 12.73 -8.77
CA HIS A 3 0.19 12.06 -7.51
C HIS A 3 1.12 12.87 -6.59
N THR A 4 1.89 13.83 -7.12
CA THR A 4 2.64 14.81 -6.31
C THR A 4 1.71 15.73 -5.51
N MET A 5 0.48 15.91 -5.99
CA MET A 5 -0.52 16.73 -5.33
C MET A 5 -1.36 15.96 -4.30
N SER A 6 -1.62 14.67 -4.48
CA SER A 6 -2.56 13.95 -3.62
C SER A 6 -2.35 12.45 -3.66
N ASP A 7 -2.59 11.78 -2.53
CA ASP A 7 -2.62 10.32 -2.43
C ASP A 7 -4.03 9.76 -2.70
N GLY A 8 -4.18 8.44 -2.70
CA GLY A 8 -5.48 7.80 -2.96
C GLY A 8 -6.60 8.24 -2.02
N ILE A 9 -6.30 8.61 -0.78
CA ILE A 9 -7.32 9.13 0.16
C ILE A 9 -7.65 10.58 -0.17
N GLY A 10 -6.65 11.41 -0.48
CA GLY A 10 -6.89 12.77 -0.91
C GLY A 10 -7.72 12.84 -2.20
N ILE A 11 -7.51 11.92 -3.14
CA ILE A 11 -8.35 11.75 -4.34
C ILE A 11 -9.79 11.43 -3.95
N SER A 12 -9.98 10.50 -3.01
CA SER A 12 -11.32 10.14 -2.53
C SER A 12 -12.04 11.34 -1.90
N ILE A 13 -11.35 12.13 -1.05
CA ILE A 13 -11.92 13.35 -0.46
C ILE A 13 -12.36 14.33 -1.55
N PHE A 14 -11.50 14.55 -2.56
CA PHE A 14 -11.81 15.43 -3.68
C PHE A 14 -13.02 14.95 -4.49
N LEU A 15 -13.08 13.67 -4.84
CA LEU A 15 -14.20 13.11 -5.61
C LEU A 15 -15.52 13.17 -4.85
N ASN A 16 -15.50 12.90 -3.54
CA ASN A 16 -16.69 13.04 -2.70
C ASN A 16 -17.17 14.50 -2.63
N ALA A 17 -16.24 15.45 -2.46
CA ALA A 17 -16.58 16.87 -2.46
C ALA A 17 -17.23 17.32 -3.79
N LEU A 18 -16.68 16.88 -4.93
CA LEU A 18 -17.27 17.15 -6.25
C LEU A 18 -18.65 16.51 -6.39
N ALA A 19 -18.81 15.27 -5.93
CA ALA A 19 -20.06 14.53 -6.02
C ALA A 19 -21.17 15.16 -5.16
N GLU A 20 -20.84 15.69 -3.98
CA GLU A 20 -21.78 16.47 -3.16
C GLU A 20 -22.23 17.75 -3.87
N ILE A 21 -21.30 18.51 -4.44
CA ILE A 21 -21.61 19.75 -5.17
C ILE A 21 -22.48 19.44 -6.40
N ALA A 22 -22.16 18.38 -7.15
CA ALA A 22 -22.95 17.94 -8.31
C ALA A 22 -24.41 17.61 -7.95
N ARG A 23 -24.65 17.15 -6.71
CA ARG A 23 -26.00 16.89 -6.17
C ARG A 23 -26.67 18.12 -5.54
N GLY A 24 -26.09 19.32 -5.70
CA GLY A 24 -26.65 20.58 -5.25
C GLY A 24 -26.23 21.01 -3.85
N ALA A 25 -25.22 20.38 -3.23
CA ALA A 25 -24.67 20.87 -1.98
C ALA A 25 -23.99 22.23 -2.19
N SER A 26 -24.27 23.20 -1.32
CA SER A 26 -23.64 24.52 -1.36
C SER A 26 -22.17 24.50 -0.93
N LYS A 27 -21.75 23.46 -0.19
CA LYS A 27 -20.36 23.21 0.19
C LYS A 27 -20.15 21.72 0.50
N PRO A 28 -18.90 21.21 0.37
CA PRO A 28 -18.56 19.86 0.81
C PRO A 28 -18.71 19.68 2.33
N THR A 29 -19.09 18.47 2.74
CA THR A 29 -19.19 18.01 4.13
C THR A 29 -17.82 18.00 4.81
N ILE A 30 -16.77 17.64 4.06
CA ILE A 30 -15.37 17.75 4.49
C ILE A 30 -14.74 18.86 3.66
N LEU A 31 -14.45 20.00 4.30
CA LEU A 31 -13.76 21.10 3.64
C LEU A 31 -12.30 20.71 3.37
N PRO A 32 -11.76 20.98 2.17
CA PRO A 32 -10.36 20.71 1.87
C PRO A 32 -9.47 21.61 2.73
N VAL A 33 -8.43 21.03 3.32
CA VAL A 33 -7.44 21.75 4.13
C VAL A 33 -6.10 21.72 3.42
N TRP A 34 -5.59 22.89 3.05
CA TRP A 34 -4.23 23.08 2.55
C TRP A 34 -3.31 23.43 3.72
N CYS A 35 -2.68 22.42 4.30
CA CYS A 35 -1.74 22.59 5.41
C CYS A 35 -0.55 21.63 5.26
N ARG A 36 0.22 21.77 4.17
CA ARG A 36 1.35 20.85 3.87
C ARG A 36 2.53 21.09 4.79
N GLU A 37 2.65 22.29 5.33
CA GLU A 37 3.68 22.74 6.26
C GLU A 37 3.73 21.91 7.54
N ILE A 38 2.62 21.26 7.94
CA ILE A 38 2.61 20.36 9.11
C ILE A 38 3.49 19.11 8.92
N LEU A 39 3.83 18.79 7.67
CA LEU A 39 4.72 17.69 7.31
C LEU A 39 6.15 18.15 6.95
N CYS A 40 6.41 19.47 6.98
CA CYS A 40 7.75 19.97 6.77
C CYS A 40 8.67 19.57 7.93
N THR A 41 9.93 19.27 7.61
CA THR A 41 10.96 19.08 8.63
C THR A 41 11.18 20.40 9.39
N LYS A 42 11.63 20.29 10.65
CA LYS A 42 12.16 21.43 11.41
C LYS A 42 13.40 22.00 10.71
N ASP A 43 13.67 23.27 11.00
CA ASP A 43 14.91 23.95 10.63
C ASP A 43 15.74 24.22 11.91
N PRO A 44 16.96 23.65 12.05
CA PRO A 44 17.61 22.75 11.10
C PRO A 44 17.00 21.34 11.09
N PRO A 45 17.13 20.58 9.98
CA PRO A 45 16.64 19.22 9.89
C PRO A 45 17.36 18.32 10.90
N LYS A 46 16.59 17.54 11.67
CA LYS A 46 17.12 16.59 12.64
C LYS A 46 17.00 15.16 12.12
N ILE A 47 18.08 14.65 11.54
CA ILE A 47 18.16 13.25 11.09
C ILE A 47 18.35 12.36 12.30
N THR A 48 17.33 11.57 12.64
CA THR A 48 17.37 10.67 13.81
C THR A 48 17.73 9.23 13.46
N ARG A 49 17.67 8.87 12.17
CA ARG A 49 17.86 7.50 11.68
C ARG A 49 18.48 7.54 10.29
N VAL A 50 19.19 6.48 9.94
CA VAL A 50 19.64 6.27 8.56
C VAL A 50 18.42 5.95 7.70
N HIS A 51 18.22 6.76 6.67
CA HIS A 51 17.11 6.62 5.74
C HIS A 51 17.52 5.74 4.55
N ASN A 52 17.55 4.42 4.78
CA ASN A 52 17.88 3.44 3.73
C ASN A 52 16.88 3.49 2.55
N GLU A 53 15.71 4.09 2.75
CA GLU A 53 14.77 4.44 1.70
C GLU A 53 15.34 5.26 0.57
N TYR A 54 16.25 6.18 0.85
CA TYR A 54 16.83 7.05 -0.16
C TYR A 54 18.20 6.58 -0.64
N LYS A 55 18.60 5.36 -0.27
CA LYS A 55 19.86 4.77 -0.76
C LYS A 55 19.71 4.49 -2.26
N GLN A 56 20.46 5.23 -3.07
CA GLN A 56 20.60 4.93 -4.49
C GLN A 56 21.28 3.57 -4.66
N LEU A 57 20.66 2.70 -5.43
CA LEU A 57 21.27 1.46 -5.89
C LEU A 57 21.55 1.56 -7.38
N GLU A 58 22.56 0.84 -7.83
CA GLU A 58 22.88 0.73 -9.25
C GLU A 58 21.68 0.19 -10.03
N PRO A 59 21.37 0.77 -11.22
CA PRO A 59 20.32 0.25 -12.09
C PRO A 59 20.62 -1.21 -12.46
N ASP A 60 19.65 -2.08 -12.28
CA ASP A 60 19.75 -3.46 -12.76
C ASP A 60 19.54 -3.51 -14.27
N ASN A 61 20.61 -3.72 -15.03
CA ASN A 61 20.57 -3.88 -16.48
C ASN A 61 20.00 -5.26 -16.92
N LYS A 62 19.60 -6.15 -16.01
CA LYS A 62 19.23 -7.54 -16.33
C LYS A 62 17.74 -7.84 -16.40
N SER A 63 16.85 -6.91 -16.04
CA SER A 63 15.40 -7.16 -16.07
C SER A 63 14.66 -6.29 -17.08
N ILE A 64 14.59 -6.76 -18.33
CA ILE A 64 13.54 -6.32 -19.26
C ILE A 64 12.23 -6.96 -18.74
N PHE A 65 11.64 -6.34 -17.72
CA PHE A 65 10.32 -6.74 -17.23
C PHE A 65 9.27 -6.06 -18.11
N GLU A 66 8.55 -6.85 -18.91
CA GLU A 66 7.38 -6.34 -19.61
C GLU A 66 6.20 -6.27 -18.62
N PRO A 67 5.72 -5.06 -18.26
CA PRO A 67 4.68 -4.93 -17.25
C PRO A 67 3.34 -5.41 -17.80
N TYR A 68 2.86 -6.56 -17.31
CA TYR A 68 1.53 -7.06 -17.59
C TYR A 68 0.57 -6.74 -16.45
N HIS A 69 -0.58 -6.15 -16.77
CA HIS A 69 -1.62 -5.80 -15.79
C HIS A 69 -2.75 -6.85 -15.80
N ARG A 70 -3.01 -7.47 -14.64
CA ARG A 70 -4.10 -8.43 -14.44
C ARG A 70 -4.78 -8.20 -13.10
N SER A 71 -6.09 -8.39 -13.07
CA SER A 71 -6.90 -8.37 -11.86
C SER A 71 -7.20 -9.80 -11.40
N PHE A 72 -7.19 -10.02 -10.10
CA PHE A 72 -7.54 -11.28 -9.45
C PHE A 72 -8.56 -11.00 -8.36
N PHE A 73 -9.56 -11.86 -8.24
CA PHE A 73 -10.59 -11.75 -7.20
C PHE A 73 -10.29 -12.74 -6.09
N PHE A 74 -10.30 -12.26 -4.84
CA PHE A 74 -10.11 -13.07 -3.64
C PHE A 74 -11.34 -12.89 -2.73
N GLY A 75 -12.28 -13.82 -2.82
CA GLY A 75 -13.47 -13.84 -1.99
C GLY A 75 -13.24 -14.51 -0.64
N PRO A 76 -14.30 -14.61 0.17
CA PRO A 76 -14.22 -15.27 1.48
C PRO A 76 -13.68 -16.70 1.40
N SER A 77 -14.03 -17.46 0.35
CA SER A 77 -13.58 -18.83 0.13
C SER A 77 -12.09 -18.91 -0.16
N GLU A 78 -11.57 -18.07 -1.06
CA GLU A 78 -10.14 -18.02 -1.38
C GLU A 78 -9.32 -17.57 -0.17
N ILE A 79 -9.78 -16.56 0.56
CA ILE A 79 -9.12 -16.12 1.80
C ILE A 79 -9.12 -17.25 2.85
N SER A 80 -10.22 -17.99 2.98
CA SER A 80 -10.32 -19.12 3.92
C SER A 80 -9.36 -20.24 3.54
N ALA A 81 -9.22 -20.54 2.24
CA ALA A 81 -8.27 -21.52 1.74
C ALA A 81 -6.81 -21.10 2.04
N ILE A 82 -6.47 -19.82 1.89
CA ILE A 82 -5.13 -19.32 2.25
C ILE A 82 -4.92 -19.38 3.77
N ARG A 83 -5.94 -19.03 4.57
CA ARG A 83 -5.87 -19.12 6.05
C ARG A 83 -5.65 -20.54 6.54
N ALA A 84 -6.16 -21.54 5.84
CA ALA A 84 -5.93 -22.96 6.18
C ALA A 84 -4.46 -23.39 6.04
N LEU A 85 -3.61 -22.59 5.37
CA LEU A 85 -2.17 -22.82 5.27
C LEU A 85 -1.40 -22.29 6.49
N LEU A 86 -2.05 -21.56 7.39
CA LEU A 86 -1.43 -20.92 8.55
C LEU A 86 -1.73 -21.69 9.86
N PRO A 87 -0.84 -21.62 10.86
CA PRO A 87 -1.17 -22.06 12.22
C PRO A 87 -2.42 -21.35 12.76
N GLN A 88 -3.27 -22.06 13.49
CA GLN A 88 -4.58 -21.58 13.94
C GLN A 88 -4.54 -20.21 14.63
N HIS A 89 -3.58 -20.01 15.55
CA HIS A 89 -3.43 -18.74 16.27
C HIS A 89 -3.16 -17.55 15.33
N GLN A 90 -2.31 -17.73 14.32
CA GLN A 90 -2.02 -16.68 13.35
C GLN A 90 -3.18 -16.49 12.38
N ALA A 91 -3.79 -17.59 11.93
CA ALA A 91 -4.99 -17.54 11.08
C ALA A 91 -6.15 -16.78 11.74
N GLN A 92 -6.27 -16.78 13.06
CA GLN A 92 -7.30 -16.03 13.78
C GLN A 92 -6.93 -14.56 14.03
N ASN A 93 -5.65 -14.27 14.26
CA ASN A 93 -5.19 -12.94 14.65
C ASN A 93 -4.82 -12.02 13.47
N SER A 94 -4.70 -12.56 12.26
CA SER A 94 -4.35 -11.78 11.07
C SER A 94 -5.57 -11.32 10.25
N THR A 95 -5.49 -10.11 9.74
CA THR A 95 -6.47 -9.55 8.80
C THR A 95 -6.37 -10.22 7.42
N SER A 96 -7.44 -10.18 6.62
CA SER A 96 -7.43 -10.77 5.27
C SER A 96 -6.40 -10.10 4.36
N PHE A 97 -6.18 -8.80 4.53
CA PHE A 97 -5.12 -8.06 3.85
C PHE A 97 -3.74 -8.65 4.17
N GLU A 98 -3.43 -8.91 5.44
CA GLU A 98 -2.13 -9.45 5.87
C GLU A 98 -1.87 -10.84 5.29
N VAL A 99 -2.87 -11.73 5.42
CA VAL A 99 -2.79 -13.10 4.91
C VAL A 99 -2.58 -13.10 3.39
N LEU A 100 -3.37 -12.31 2.67
CA LEU A 100 -3.28 -12.25 1.21
C LEU A 100 -1.97 -11.61 0.73
N THR A 101 -1.49 -10.58 1.43
CA THR A 101 -0.21 -9.92 1.13
C THR A 101 0.95 -10.90 1.26
N ALA A 102 1.02 -11.65 2.36
CA ALA A 102 2.06 -12.64 2.60
C ALA A 102 2.04 -13.74 1.53
N PHE A 103 0.85 -14.25 1.21
CA PHE A 103 0.65 -15.26 0.17
C PHE A 103 1.14 -14.77 -1.20
N ILE A 104 0.67 -13.61 -1.65
CA ILE A 104 1.02 -13.06 -2.96
C ILE A 104 2.51 -12.74 -3.05
N TRP A 105 3.12 -12.18 -1.99
CA TRP A 105 4.55 -11.89 -2.00
C TRP A 105 5.39 -13.15 -2.22
N ARG A 106 5.02 -14.24 -1.54
CA ARG A 106 5.65 -15.55 -1.71
C ARG A 106 5.40 -16.12 -3.10
N CYS A 107 4.16 -16.14 -3.58
CA CYS A 107 3.79 -16.64 -4.91
C CYS A 107 4.53 -15.89 -6.03
N ARG A 108 4.55 -14.55 -5.96
CA ARG A 108 5.28 -13.70 -6.92
C ARG A 108 6.77 -14.04 -6.93
N THR A 109 7.38 -14.16 -5.75
CA THR A 109 8.82 -14.44 -5.65
C THR A 109 9.17 -15.82 -6.23
N LYS A 110 8.33 -16.84 -6.01
CA LYS A 110 8.46 -18.15 -6.65
C LYS A 110 8.32 -18.08 -8.17
N ALA A 111 7.31 -17.35 -8.65
CA ALA A 111 7.02 -17.22 -10.08
C ALA A 111 8.14 -16.50 -10.86
N LEU A 112 8.91 -15.65 -10.20
CA LEU A 112 10.06 -14.97 -10.81
C LEU A 112 11.30 -15.85 -10.98
N GLN A 113 11.34 -17.05 -10.37
CA GLN A 113 12.38 -18.06 -10.57
C GLN A 113 13.82 -17.50 -10.52
N TRP A 114 14.11 -16.69 -9.50
CA TRP A 114 15.44 -16.11 -9.33
C TRP A 114 16.52 -17.19 -9.20
N GLU A 115 17.62 -17.03 -9.94
CA GLU A 115 18.77 -17.92 -9.87
C GLU A 115 19.49 -17.82 -8.51
N ASN A 116 19.70 -16.60 -8.04
CA ASN A 116 20.37 -16.34 -6.77
C ASN A 116 19.37 -16.43 -5.59
N GLN A 117 19.48 -17.48 -4.79
CA GLN A 117 18.64 -17.68 -3.60
C GLN A 117 18.94 -16.69 -2.45
N ASP A 118 20.14 -16.09 -2.43
CA ASP A 118 20.52 -15.06 -1.45
C ASP A 118 20.11 -13.65 -1.87
N GLN A 119 19.52 -13.50 -3.06
CA GLN A 119 19.00 -12.22 -3.51
C GLN A 119 17.97 -11.67 -2.52
N GLU A 120 18.15 -10.43 -2.08
CA GLU A 120 17.17 -9.75 -1.26
C GLU A 120 15.90 -9.41 -2.06
N VAL A 121 14.75 -9.69 -1.44
CA VAL A 121 13.42 -9.31 -1.91
C VAL A 121 12.73 -8.48 -0.83
N ARG A 122 11.88 -7.53 -1.27
CA ARG A 122 11.25 -6.57 -0.38
C ARG A 122 9.75 -6.52 -0.61
N LEU A 123 8.99 -6.41 0.48
CA LEU A 123 7.58 -6.07 0.45
C LEU A 123 7.42 -4.64 0.97
N LEU A 124 6.90 -3.76 0.12
CA LEU A 124 6.60 -2.37 0.44
C LEU A 124 5.09 -2.22 0.62
N CYS A 125 4.65 -2.02 1.86
CA CYS A 125 3.24 -1.79 2.16
C CYS A 125 2.99 -0.29 2.28
N ILE A 126 2.06 0.25 1.50
CA ILE A 126 1.66 1.66 1.65
C ILE A 126 0.81 1.79 2.93
N VAL A 127 1.30 2.54 3.91
CA VAL A 127 0.58 2.79 5.16
C VAL A 127 0.18 4.25 5.25
N ASN A 128 -1.12 4.50 5.35
CA ASN A 128 -1.66 5.85 5.46
C ASN A 128 -1.44 6.42 6.87
N ALA A 129 -0.79 7.58 6.95
CA ALA A 129 -0.45 8.26 8.20
C ALA A 129 -1.60 9.10 8.79
N ARG A 130 -2.79 9.07 8.17
CA ARG A 130 -4.03 9.64 8.76
C ARG A 130 -4.72 8.68 9.71
N PHE A 131 -4.47 7.37 9.61
CA PHE A 131 -5.22 6.35 10.34
C PHE A 131 -4.35 5.40 11.17
N ARG A 132 -4.89 4.91 12.29
CA ARG A 132 -4.32 3.83 13.13
C ARG A 132 -2.95 4.19 13.76
N ARG A 133 -2.07 3.19 13.89
CA ARG A 133 -0.81 3.24 14.66
C ARG A 133 0.24 4.20 14.07
N CYS A 134 0.03 4.70 12.86
CA CYS A 134 0.93 5.64 12.18
C CYS A 134 0.37 7.07 12.15
N THR A 135 -0.71 7.35 12.91
CA THR A 135 -1.30 8.68 12.99
C THR A 135 -0.35 9.67 13.66
N PHE A 136 -0.22 10.86 13.06
CA PHE A 136 0.50 11.99 13.65
C PHE A 136 -0.07 12.40 15.02
N ASN A 137 0.77 13.00 15.86
CA ASN A 137 0.33 13.64 17.10
C ASN A 137 0.79 15.11 17.10
N PRO A 138 -0.12 16.09 16.87
CA PRO A 138 -1.57 15.92 16.67
C PRO A 138 -1.94 15.28 15.31
N PRO A 139 -3.12 14.65 15.17
CA PRO A 139 -3.57 14.06 13.92
C PRO A 139 -3.68 15.07 12.78
N LEU A 140 -3.51 14.60 11.54
CA LEU A 140 -3.74 15.44 10.36
C LEU A 140 -5.21 15.88 10.29
N PRO A 141 -5.51 17.11 9.83
CA PRO A 141 -6.87 17.57 9.65
C PRO A 141 -7.68 16.62 8.76
N LYS A 142 -8.96 16.41 9.08
CA LYS A 142 -9.85 15.50 8.32
C LYS A 142 -9.91 15.84 6.82
N GLY A 143 -9.78 17.12 6.47
CA GLY A 143 -9.75 17.60 5.09
C GLY A 143 -8.36 17.65 4.44
N TYR A 144 -7.30 17.16 5.09
CA TYR A 144 -5.96 17.13 4.50
C TYR A 144 -5.92 16.17 3.30
N TYR A 145 -5.85 16.73 2.10
CA TYR A 145 -5.91 15.99 0.83
C TYR A 145 -4.54 15.78 0.17
N GLY A 146 -3.44 16.22 0.81
CA GLY A 146 -2.08 16.01 0.31
C GLY A 146 -1.60 14.55 0.41
N ASN A 147 -0.30 14.33 0.27
CA ASN A 147 0.30 13.00 0.48
C ASN A 147 0.60 12.79 1.97
N ALA A 148 0.04 11.75 2.59
CA ALA A 148 0.41 11.34 3.94
C ALA A 148 0.39 9.81 4.08
N PHE A 149 1.45 9.19 3.58
CA PHE A 149 1.70 7.76 3.70
C PHE A 149 3.20 7.50 3.81
N VAL A 150 3.54 6.32 4.31
CA VAL A 150 4.90 5.79 4.40
C VAL A 150 4.95 4.38 3.81
N PHE A 151 6.15 3.90 3.48
CA PHE A 151 6.36 2.58 2.89
C PHE A 151 7.21 1.69 3.79
N PRO A 152 6.73 1.21 4.95
CA PRO A 152 7.46 0.20 5.70
C PRO A 152 7.86 -0.97 4.78
N ALA A 153 9.10 -1.43 4.97
CA ALA A 153 9.68 -2.49 4.17
C ALA A 153 9.90 -3.73 5.04
N ALA A 154 9.30 -4.85 4.63
CA ALA A 154 9.73 -6.17 5.06
C ALA A 154 10.79 -6.68 4.08
N VAL A 155 11.88 -7.22 4.61
CA VAL A 155 13.04 -7.66 3.83
C VAL A 155 13.40 -9.11 4.19
N THR A 156 13.66 -9.92 3.18
CA THR A 156 14.23 -11.27 3.32
C THR A 156 14.94 -11.67 2.03
N THR A 157 15.40 -12.91 1.92
CA THR A 157 15.99 -13.46 0.70
C THR A 157 14.99 -14.33 -0.07
N VAL A 158 15.22 -14.52 -1.37
CA VAL A 158 14.43 -15.42 -2.22
C VAL A 158 14.30 -16.80 -1.58
N GLY A 159 15.43 -17.39 -1.18
CA GLY A 159 15.46 -18.75 -0.62
C GLY A 159 14.63 -18.88 0.64
N LYS A 160 14.74 -17.92 1.57
CA LYS A 160 13.93 -17.93 2.80
C LYS A 160 12.45 -17.76 2.48
N LEU A 161 12.08 -16.77 1.67
CA LEU A 161 10.66 -16.52 1.37
C LEU A 161 9.99 -17.69 0.63
N CYS A 162 10.71 -18.34 -0.28
CA CYS A 162 10.18 -19.43 -1.09
C CYS A 162 10.11 -20.76 -0.32
N ASN A 163 11.10 -21.06 0.51
CA ASN A 163 11.25 -22.37 1.13
C ASN A 163 10.63 -22.45 2.53
N GLU A 164 10.53 -21.32 3.24
CA GLU A 164 9.83 -21.29 4.52
C GLU A 164 8.29 -21.41 4.34
N PRO A 165 7.58 -21.81 5.40
CA PRO A 165 6.13 -21.74 5.48
C PRO A 165 5.58 -20.31 5.31
N ILE A 166 4.28 -20.18 5.02
CA ILE A 166 3.66 -18.87 4.75
C ILE A 166 3.68 -17.95 5.99
N GLU A 167 3.62 -18.51 7.19
CA GLU A 167 3.73 -17.78 8.45
C GLU A 167 5.01 -16.94 8.55
N TYR A 168 6.12 -17.42 7.98
CA TYR A 168 7.37 -16.67 7.96
C TYR A 168 7.20 -15.32 7.23
N ALA A 169 6.53 -15.34 6.07
CA ALA A 169 6.25 -14.13 5.30
C ALA A 169 5.31 -13.18 6.05
N LEU A 170 4.36 -13.74 6.81
CA LEU A 170 3.41 -12.99 7.63
C LEU A 170 4.11 -12.28 8.81
N GLU A 171 5.00 -12.98 9.51
CA GLU A 171 5.77 -12.44 10.64
C GLU A 171 6.79 -11.36 10.23
N LEU A 172 7.36 -11.45 9.02
CA LEU A 172 8.28 -10.43 8.51
C LEU A 172 7.65 -9.04 8.43
N ARG A 173 6.33 -8.95 8.26
CA ARG A 173 5.60 -7.68 8.29
C ARG A 173 5.61 -7.06 9.69
N GLU A 174 5.48 -7.85 10.75
CA GLU A 174 5.56 -7.32 12.12
C GLU A 174 6.94 -6.75 12.43
N LYS A 175 7.97 -7.30 11.78
CA LYS A 175 9.38 -6.90 11.89
C LYS A 175 9.78 -5.87 10.84
N SER A 176 8.83 -5.30 10.08
CA SER A 176 9.15 -4.36 9.00
C SER A 176 9.99 -3.21 9.54
N LYS A 177 11.16 -2.99 8.92
CA LYS A 177 12.02 -1.85 9.23
C LYS A 177 11.51 -0.65 8.44
N GLY A 178 12.02 0.54 8.78
CA GLY A 178 11.67 1.81 8.12
C GLY A 178 11.75 1.74 6.58
N PRO A 179 11.35 2.80 5.88
CA PRO A 179 11.08 2.70 4.47
C PRO A 179 12.30 2.24 3.64
N CYS A 180 12.08 1.63 2.48
CA CYS A 180 13.14 1.24 1.54
C CYS A 180 12.64 1.43 0.08
N PHE A 181 13.17 2.38 -0.70
CA PHE A 181 12.75 2.62 -2.11
C PHE A 181 13.71 2.04 -3.14
N THR A 182 14.27 0.87 -2.87
CA THR A 182 14.92 0.09 -3.94
C THR A 182 13.84 -0.46 -4.88
N THR A 183 14.05 -0.38 -6.19
CA THR A 183 13.14 -0.98 -7.19
C THR A 183 13.41 -2.47 -7.41
N LEU A 184 14.68 -2.91 -7.31
CA LEU A 184 15.06 -4.31 -7.52
C LEU A 184 14.51 -5.24 -6.43
N GLY A 185 13.84 -6.32 -6.85
CA GLY A 185 13.26 -7.30 -5.93
C GLY A 185 12.10 -6.78 -5.08
N SER A 186 11.69 -5.53 -5.27
CA SER A 186 10.60 -4.92 -4.53
C SER A 186 9.24 -5.30 -5.10
N PHE A 187 8.32 -5.58 -4.19
CA PHE A 187 6.92 -5.82 -4.45
C PHE A 187 6.10 -4.83 -3.63
N MET A 188 5.38 -3.94 -4.31
CA MET A 188 4.60 -2.89 -3.67
C MET A 188 3.13 -3.29 -3.61
N ILE A 189 2.51 -3.09 -2.45
CA ILE A 189 1.10 -3.38 -2.23
C ILE A 189 0.40 -2.17 -1.60
N SER A 190 -0.80 -1.87 -2.10
CA SER A 190 -1.64 -0.79 -1.61
C SER A 190 -3.03 -1.33 -1.31
N ASP A 191 -3.51 -1.06 -0.10
CA ASP A 191 -4.89 -1.32 0.31
C ASP A 191 -5.75 -0.08 0.02
N LEU A 192 -6.63 -0.19 -0.98
CA LEU A 192 -7.55 0.86 -1.35
C LEU A 192 -8.98 0.63 -0.83
N SER A 193 -9.22 -0.42 -0.05
CA SER A 193 -10.55 -0.72 0.50
C SER A 193 -11.13 0.46 1.30
N LYS A 194 -10.27 1.24 1.95
CA LYS A 194 -10.63 2.43 2.72
C LYS A 194 -10.77 3.72 1.91
N ALA A 195 -10.38 3.71 0.64
CA ALA A 195 -10.58 4.86 -0.24
C ALA A 195 -12.07 5.01 -0.61
N ALA A 196 -12.89 3.96 -0.45
CA ALA A 196 -14.35 4.00 -0.65
C ALA A 196 -14.77 4.62 -1.99
N LEU A 197 -13.96 4.46 -3.04
CA LEU A 197 -14.21 5.07 -4.35
C LEU A 197 -15.53 4.57 -4.98
N LYS A 198 -15.98 3.37 -4.60
CA LYS A 198 -17.27 2.81 -5.02
C LYS A 198 -18.48 3.56 -4.43
N ASP A 199 -18.29 4.24 -3.31
CA ASP A 199 -19.37 4.92 -2.58
C ASP A 199 -19.60 6.35 -3.06
N VAL A 200 -18.77 6.86 -3.96
CA VAL A 200 -18.93 8.20 -4.58
C VAL A 200 -20.17 8.19 -5.47
N ASP A 201 -21.11 9.10 -5.20
CA ASP A 201 -22.39 9.21 -5.89
C ASP A 201 -22.58 10.64 -6.43
N PHE A 202 -22.54 10.77 -7.76
CA PHE A 202 -22.72 12.04 -8.47
C PHE A 202 -24.20 12.40 -8.72
N GLY A 203 -25.15 11.62 -8.18
CA GLY A 203 -26.60 11.79 -8.41
C GLY A 203 -27.22 10.68 -9.26
N TRP A 204 -26.43 9.68 -9.67
CA TRP A 204 -26.88 8.51 -10.43
C TRP A 204 -26.79 7.21 -9.64
N GLY A 205 -26.50 7.30 -8.34
CA GLY A 205 -26.23 6.15 -7.48
C GLY A 205 -24.74 5.84 -7.36
N LYS A 206 -24.45 4.84 -6.52
CA LYS A 206 -23.08 4.37 -6.25
C LYS A 206 -22.48 3.68 -7.46
N ALA A 207 -21.15 3.70 -7.56
CA ALA A 207 -20.46 3.03 -8.66
C ALA A 207 -20.63 1.50 -8.57
N LEU A 208 -20.93 0.87 -9.70
CA LEU A 208 -21.00 -0.59 -9.82
C LEU A 208 -19.62 -1.24 -9.66
N PHE A 209 -18.57 -0.52 -10.06
CA PHE A 209 -17.18 -0.94 -10.00
C PHE A 209 -16.26 0.26 -9.70
N ALA A 210 -15.23 0.04 -8.87
CA ALA A 210 -14.14 0.97 -8.67
C ALA A 210 -12.82 0.18 -8.68
N GLY A 211 -11.88 0.59 -9.52
CA GLY A 211 -10.59 -0.05 -9.68
C GLY A 211 -9.55 0.97 -10.14
N VAL A 212 -8.28 0.57 -10.12
CA VAL A 212 -7.19 1.48 -10.50
C VAL A 212 -7.00 1.47 -12.02
N ALA A 213 -6.75 2.64 -12.60
CA ALA A 213 -6.39 2.77 -14.00
C ALA A 213 -5.03 2.08 -14.27
N LYS A 214 -4.84 1.51 -15.46
CA LYS A 214 -3.58 0.85 -15.87
C LYS A 214 -2.38 1.77 -15.66
N LEU A 215 -1.64 1.61 -14.56
CA LEU A 215 -0.23 2.01 -14.43
C LEU A 215 0.33 1.61 -13.05
N VAL A 216 1.58 1.15 -13.10
CA VAL A 216 2.48 0.78 -11.99
C VAL A 216 2.29 -0.64 -11.42
N LEU A 217 3.42 -1.29 -11.16
CA LEU A 217 3.68 -2.61 -10.56
C LEU A 217 3.17 -2.70 -9.10
N ILE A 218 1.90 -2.34 -8.88
CA ILE A 218 1.24 -2.31 -7.57
C ILE A 218 0.08 -3.28 -7.63
N ILE A 219 0.04 -4.25 -6.72
CA ILE A 219 -1.17 -5.03 -6.51
C ILE A 219 -2.09 -4.19 -5.62
N PHE A 220 -3.29 -3.93 -6.13
CA PHE A 220 -4.37 -3.31 -5.39
C PHE A 220 -5.24 -4.41 -4.82
N LEU A 221 -5.35 -4.42 -3.49
CA LEU A 221 -6.39 -5.19 -2.82
C LEU A 221 -7.57 -4.23 -2.63
N VAL A 222 -8.68 -4.56 -3.31
CA VAL A 222 -9.94 -3.82 -3.27
C VAL A 222 -10.93 -4.56 -2.39
#